data_AF-A0A0J7I3D4-F1
#
_entry.id   AF-A0A0J7I3D4-F1
#
_cell.length_a   1.000
_cell.length_b   1.000
_cell.length_c   1.000
_cell.angle_alpha   90.00
_cell.angle_beta   90.00
_cell.angle_gamma   90.00
#
_symmetry.space_group_name_H-M   'P 1'
#
loop_
_entity.id
_entity.type
_entity.pdbx_description
1 polymer ?
#
loop_
_entity_poly.entity_id
_entity_poly.type
_entity_poly.pdbx_seq_one_letter_code
_entity_poly.pdbx_strand_id
1 'polypeptide(L)'
;MGDYKSVATGNWATLSTWNYYNGTAWVAATSYPGQNTSPVANNVIINSGNTVNVPANLTLVNLTKITINGGVLSITNNNVTLALPANTKISIINGGSISVDTPCSSTKVIQIGTVQYASCSGGSGMYASFAELNTGGGSFTSVPTVSPASILSGQSVVLSGNYSGFSAAVPSYSWTGTGPGGYTFSSTVQNPGSITLTTSGLYIYRLTVTSSNNGVTVSNFVDIIVLVDLDSDGDLVGNSSDLDDDNDGILDNNEQTCLSPISVGVDPTPVASESYGGTTATYTEVSGSVSMYSYGGYNGFDPAGFPSKLRIDYSKNLVNYAFRISDIDNQEKIRLYVYDKNGSLISDLSPYITYRGSNVKTTTGAGYSLLIEGINSSGGVNNSFDPANYIDFKVLPEISRIDFDFYARISGSPEYYFLGGCVVKDTDNDGISDYLDLDSDNDGCLDALEGGANLATSNLVTAGGTVTVGTGSMASNQNLGNTVDANGVPTVANGGQSIGTSQNPGVKAVACSFCYKPATTAGSSLPTNYGITALGRAGLGNGNWPMVRNGAWTALEAKTKGFVINRIPTTAAVNAISNPVEGMMVYDAEADCLKINTNGTSTGWKCFNTQTCP
;
A
#
# COMPACT_ATOMS: atom_id res chain seq x y z
N MET A 1 -5.92 21.78 -7.78
CA MET A 1 -6.82 22.82 -8.35
C MET A 1 -6.90 23.97 -7.37
N GLY A 2 -7.11 25.21 -7.82
CA GLY A 2 -7.03 26.38 -6.94
C GLY A 2 -6.09 27.50 -7.35
N ASP A 3 -5.33 27.33 -8.43
CA ASP A 3 -4.26 28.28 -8.72
C ASP A 3 -4.78 29.48 -9.51
N TYR A 4 -4.29 30.66 -9.16
CA TYR A 4 -4.57 31.91 -9.81
C TYR A 4 -3.32 32.45 -10.48
N LYS A 5 -3.48 33.11 -11.62
CA LYS A 5 -2.41 33.88 -12.24
C LYS A 5 -2.88 35.24 -12.71
N SER A 6 -2.05 36.26 -12.53
CA SER A 6 -2.36 37.59 -13.06
C SER A 6 -2.30 37.56 -14.59
N VAL A 7 -3.28 38.14 -15.26
CA VAL A 7 -3.32 38.30 -16.72
C VAL A 7 -3.20 39.75 -17.18
N ALA A 8 -3.34 40.70 -16.25
CA ALA A 8 -3.17 42.13 -16.50
C ALA A 8 -2.69 42.84 -15.23
N THR A 9 -2.21 44.09 -15.41
CA THR A 9 -2.01 45.03 -14.32
C THR A 9 -3.36 45.52 -13.79
N GLY A 10 -3.54 45.51 -12.46
CA GLY A 10 -4.82 45.86 -11.84
C GLY A 10 -4.81 45.72 -10.33
N ASN A 11 -5.95 45.95 -9.68
CA ASN A 11 -6.08 45.76 -8.24
C ASN A 11 -6.29 44.28 -7.90
N TRP A 12 -5.84 43.84 -6.73
CA TRP A 12 -5.97 42.46 -6.28
C TRP A 12 -7.43 42.00 -6.25
N ALA A 13 -8.35 42.83 -5.75
CA ALA A 13 -9.76 42.49 -5.65
C ALA A 13 -10.53 42.58 -6.99
N THR A 14 -9.87 42.93 -8.10
CA THR A 14 -10.51 43.06 -9.42
C THR A 14 -10.40 41.76 -10.21
N LEU A 15 -11.54 41.21 -10.65
CA LEU A 15 -11.59 39.90 -11.33
C LEU A 15 -10.80 39.86 -12.65
N SER A 16 -10.84 40.95 -13.44
CA SER A 16 -10.11 41.02 -14.71
C SER A 16 -8.58 41.01 -14.56
N THR A 17 -8.07 41.14 -13.33
CA THR A 17 -6.65 40.96 -13.02
C THR A 17 -6.26 39.48 -13.13
N TRP A 18 -7.21 38.54 -12.98
CA TRP A 18 -6.91 37.14 -12.71
C TRP A 18 -7.54 36.15 -13.70
N ASN A 19 -6.78 35.09 -13.98
CA ASN A 19 -7.33 33.81 -14.41
C ASN A 19 -7.22 32.79 -13.28
N TYR A 20 -8.12 31.80 -13.28
CA TYR A 20 -8.17 30.66 -12.39
C TYR A 20 -7.94 29.36 -13.18
N TYR A 21 -7.21 28.39 -12.61
CA TYR A 21 -7.00 27.08 -13.22
C TYR A 21 -8.08 26.08 -12.78
N ASN A 22 -8.93 25.67 -13.73
CA ASN A 22 -10.06 24.77 -13.47
C ASN A 22 -9.70 23.27 -13.51
N GLY A 23 -8.40 22.93 -13.49
CA GLY A 23 -7.92 21.56 -13.62
C GLY A 23 -7.46 21.19 -15.04
N THR A 24 -7.99 21.86 -16.07
CA THR A 24 -7.65 21.59 -17.48
C THR A 24 -7.10 22.81 -18.22
N ALA A 25 -7.61 24.00 -17.90
CA ALA A 25 -7.23 25.25 -18.57
C ALA A 25 -7.29 26.45 -17.61
N TRP A 26 -6.65 27.54 -18.04
CA TRP A 26 -6.77 28.83 -17.40
C TRP A 26 -7.96 29.59 -17.95
N VAL A 27 -8.94 29.87 -17.11
CA VAL A 27 -10.19 30.58 -17.46
C VAL A 27 -10.29 31.89 -16.70
N ALA A 28 -11.17 32.81 -17.14
CA ALA A 28 -11.42 34.05 -16.43
C ALA A 28 -11.89 33.78 -14.99
N ALA A 29 -11.32 34.51 -14.03
CA ALA A 29 -11.65 34.30 -12.63
C ALA A 29 -13.04 34.83 -12.29
N THR A 30 -13.83 34.03 -11.55
CA THR A 30 -15.15 34.42 -11.02
C THR A 30 -15.06 34.99 -9.59
N SER A 31 -13.94 34.78 -8.91
CA SER A 31 -13.56 35.37 -7.63
C SER A 31 -12.10 35.80 -7.66
N TYR A 32 -11.69 36.77 -6.84
CA TYR A 32 -10.27 37.10 -6.71
C TYR A 32 -9.56 36.10 -5.77
N PRO A 33 -8.23 35.93 -5.87
CA PRO A 33 -7.51 34.97 -5.05
C PRO A 33 -7.64 35.30 -3.56
N GLY A 34 -8.13 34.34 -2.78
CA GLY A 34 -8.35 34.48 -1.35
C GLY A 34 -9.59 35.26 -0.92
N GLN A 35 -10.52 35.54 -1.84
CA GLN A 35 -11.81 36.15 -1.53
C GLN A 35 -12.69 35.26 -0.66
N ASN A 36 -12.72 33.97 -0.98
CA ASN A 36 -13.68 33.02 -0.42
C ASN A 36 -13.01 32.18 0.66
N THR A 37 -13.76 31.85 1.71
CA THR A 37 -13.36 30.88 2.74
C THR A 37 -13.30 29.43 2.20
N SER A 38 -13.30 29.27 0.88
CA SER A 38 -13.13 28.00 0.17
C SER A 38 -11.78 27.35 0.54
N PRO A 39 -11.78 26.16 1.13
CA PRO A 39 -10.62 25.50 1.72
C PRO A 39 -9.58 25.00 0.70
N VAL A 40 -9.84 25.23 -0.59
CA VAL A 40 -8.84 25.35 -1.65
C VAL A 40 -7.72 26.30 -1.29
N ALA A 41 -6.64 25.70 -0.80
CA ALA A 41 -5.30 26.27 -0.80
C ALA A 41 -4.94 26.79 -2.20
N ASN A 42 -5.05 28.10 -2.38
CA ASN A 42 -4.77 28.75 -3.64
C ASN A 42 -3.29 29.12 -3.72
N ASN A 43 -2.64 28.77 -4.83
CA ASN A 43 -1.38 29.39 -5.19
C ASN A 43 -1.64 30.55 -6.15
N VAL A 44 -1.02 31.69 -5.90
CA VAL A 44 -1.11 32.88 -6.76
C VAL A 44 0.20 33.05 -7.50
N ILE A 45 0.11 33.36 -8.79
CA ILE A 45 1.26 33.74 -9.62
C ILE A 45 1.03 35.15 -10.16
N ILE A 46 1.88 36.09 -9.76
CA ILE A 46 1.97 37.41 -10.38
C ILE A 46 3.01 37.30 -11.50
N ASN A 47 2.51 37.31 -12.74
CA ASN A 47 3.29 37.12 -13.96
C ASN A 47 4.14 38.35 -14.30
N SER A 48 5.19 38.11 -15.08
CA SER A 48 6.11 39.15 -15.50
C SER A 48 5.41 40.26 -16.27
N GLY A 49 5.78 41.51 -15.99
CA GLY A 49 5.19 42.70 -16.59
C GLY A 49 3.86 43.17 -15.97
N ASN A 50 3.23 42.37 -15.10
CA ASN A 50 2.01 42.77 -14.41
C ASN A 50 2.31 43.36 -13.02
N THR A 51 1.59 44.42 -12.67
CA THR A 51 1.55 44.99 -11.32
C THR A 51 0.19 44.75 -10.69
N VAL A 52 0.16 44.10 -9.53
CA VAL A 52 -1.06 43.84 -8.75
C VAL A 52 -1.08 44.76 -7.53
N ASN A 53 -2.05 45.68 -7.46
CA ASN A 53 -2.14 46.68 -6.41
C ASN A 53 -3.06 46.23 -5.26
N VAL A 54 -2.66 46.55 -4.03
CA VAL A 54 -3.44 46.42 -2.80
C VAL A 54 -3.62 47.83 -2.22
N PRO A 55 -4.71 48.55 -2.57
CA PRO A 55 -4.89 49.95 -2.21
C PRO A 55 -5.58 50.20 -0.87
N ALA A 56 -6.12 49.15 -0.24
CA ALA A 56 -6.83 49.20 1.04
C ALA A 56 -6.59 47.88 1.79
N ASN A 57 -6.94 47.85 3.08
CA ASN A 57 -6.85 46.64 3.90
C ASN A 57 -7.52 45.46 3.19
N LEU A 58 -6.78 44.35 3.08
CA LEU A 58 -7.23 43.17 2.38
C LEU A 58 -6.87 41.94 3.20
N THR A 59 -7.89 41.28 3.72
CA THR A 59 -7.75 39.98 4.39
C THR A 59 -8.05 38.88 3.39
N LEU A 60 -7.06 38.05 3.14
CA LEU A 60 -7.17 36.89 2.28
C LEU A 60 -7.26 35.62 3.12
N VAL A 61 -8.04 34.68 2.63
CA VAL A 61 -8.26 33.36 3.23
C VAL A 61 -7.81 32.27 2.26
N ASN A 62 -7.37 31.12 2.77
CA ASN A 62 -7.00 29.94 1.97
C ASN A 62 -6.00 30.20 0.82
N LEU A 63 -4.99 31.05 1.03
CA LEU A 63 -3.77 31.05 0.22
C LEU A 63 -2.67 30.26 0.90
N THR A 64 -1.99 29.42 0.13
CA THR A 64 -0.78 28.71 0.56
C THR A 64 0.48 29.34 0.00
N LYS A 65 0.41 29.97 -1.18
CA LYS A 65 1.57 30.58 -1.81
C LYS A 65 1.21 31.79 -2.67
N ILE A 66 2.05 32.82 -2.64
CA ILE A 66 2.10 33.90 -3.62
C ILE A 66 3.48 33.84 -4.28
N THR A 67 3.51 33.69 -5.59
CA THR A 67 4.73 33.70 -6.41
C THR A 67 4.76 34.97 -7.24
N ILE A 68 5.74 35.84 -7.01
CA ILE A 68 5.97 37.05 -7.79
C ILE A 68 7.05 36.73 -8.81
N ASN A 69 6.64 36.39 -10.03
CA ASN A 69 7.51 35.89 -11.09
C ASN A 69 7.78 36.98 -12.14
N GLY A 70 8.76 37.85 -11.86
CA GLY A 70 9.08 39.00 -12.71
C GLY A 70 8.03 40.11 -12.76
N GLY A 71 6.94 39.98 -11.97
CA GLY A 71 5.90 41.00 -11.81
C GLY A 71 6.06 41.80 -10.51
N VAL A 72 5.04 42.58 -10.14
CA VAL A 72 5.10 43.46 -8.96
C VAL A 72 3.85 43.29 -8.09
N LEU A 73 4.03 43.03 -6.79
CA LEU A 73 2.99 43.19 -5.78
C LEU A 73 3.13 44.59 -5.17
N SER A 74 2.18 45.48 -5.42
CA SER A 74 2.23 46.86 -4.94
C SER A 74 1.26 47.10 -3.78
N ILE A 75 1.75 47.57 -2.63
CA ILE A 75 0.90 48.00 -1.51
C ILE A 75 0.84 49.53 -1.52
N THR A 76 -0.29 50.08 -1.97
CA THR A 76 -0.48 51.51 -2.19
C THR A 76 -1.30 52.17 -1.07
N ASN A 77 -1.16 53.48 -0.85
CA ASN A 77 -1.74 54.24 0.28
C ASN A 77 -1.16 53.88 1.67
N ASN A 78 -1.28 54.79 2.65
CA ASN A 78 -0.88 54.54 4.04
C ASN A 78 -1.98 53.77 4.80
N ASN A 79 -1.59 53.08 5.87
CA ASN A 79 -2.48 52.30 6.75
C ASN A 79 -3.17 51.12 6.02
N VAL A 80 -2.39 50.39 5.23
CA VAL A 80 -2.85 49.23 4.46
C VAL A 80 -2.17 47.97 4.96
N THR A 81 -2.97 46.98 5.35
CA THR A 81 -2.53 45.63 5.72
C THR A 81 -3.03 44.62 4.69
N LEU A 82 -2.10 43.88 4.09
CA LEU A 82 -2.37 42.63 3.39
C LEU A 82 -2.26 41.49 4.41
N ALA A 83 -3.39 40.95 4.87
CA ALA A 83 -3.44 39.84 5.81
C ALA A 83 -3.59 38.51 5.06
N LEU A 84 -2.64 37.60 5.27
CA LEU A 84 -2.57 36.28 4.67
C LEU A 84 -2.84 35.20 5.74
N PRO A 85 -3.32 34.01 5.35
CA PRO A 85 -3.43 32.89 6.28
C PRO A 85 -2.10 32.51 6.94
N ALA A 86 -2.18 31.79 8.06
CA ALA A 86 -0.99 31.20 8.66
C ALA A 86 -0.31 30.24 7.66
N ASN A 87 1.03 30.16 7.72
CA ASN A 87 1.83 29.30 6.85
C ASN A 87 1.86 29.68 5.34
N THR A 88 1.24 30.79 4.92
CA THR A 88 1.32 31.27 3.52
C THR A 88 2.75 31.65 3.16
N LYS A 89 3.21 31.19 1.99
CA LYS A 89 4.56 31.45 1.48
C LYS A 89 4.52 32.57 0.44
N ILE A 90 5.46 33.52 0.50
CA ILE A 90 5.70 34.50 -0.54
C ILE A 90 7.02 34.14 -1.20
N SER A 91 7.04 33.96 -2.51
CA SER A 91 8.24 33.62 -3.28
C SER A 91 8.46 34.67 -4.35
N ILE A 92 9.66 35.25 -4.42
CA ILE A 92 10.02 36.30 -5.36
C ILE A 92 11.12 35.76 -6.26
N ILE A 93 10.82 35.67 -7.56
CA ILE A 93 11.70 35.03 -8.55
C ILE A 93 11.73 35.85 -9.84
N ASN A 94 12.76 35.62 -10.67
CA ASN A 94 12.90 36.19 -12.02
C ASN A 94 12.73 37.73 -12.08
N GLY A 95 13.29 38.43 -11.10
CA GLY A 95 13.22 39.91 -11.02
C GLY A 95 11.89 40.46 -10.52
N GLY A 96 11.03 39.62 -9.93
CA GLY A 96 9.82 40.08 -9.26
C GLY A 96 10.12 40.96 -8.05
N SER A 97 9.13 41.73 -7.58
CA SER A 97 9.30 42.55 -6.38
C SER A 97 7.99 42.87 -5.65
N ILE A 98 8.12 43.20 -4.37
CA ILE A 98 7.13 43.91 -3.57
C ILE A 98 7.51 45.40 -3.61
N SER A 99 6.57 46.24 -4.02
CA SER A 99 6.77 47.69 -4.20
C SER A 99 5.67 48.49 -3.49
N VAL A 100 5.83 49.82 -3.43
CA VAL A 100 4.86 50.75 -2.85
C VAL A 100 4.76 52.03 -3.69
N ASP A 101 3.66 52.76 -3.51
CA ASP A 101 3.62 54.18 -3.87
C ASP A 101 4.42 55.02 -2.85
N THR A 102 5.17 56.00 -3.34
CA THR A 102 6.03 56.84 -2.50
C THR A 102 5.20 57.88 -1.71
N PRO A 103 5.52 58.14 -0.43
CA PRO A 103 6.62 57.60 0.36
C PRO A 103 6.31 56.27 1.08
N CYS A 104 7.36 55.46 1.25
CA CYS A 104 7.32 54.23 2.05
C CYS A 104 7.10 54.55 3.54
N SER A 105 6.18 53.83 4.19
CA SER A 105 5.82 54.04 5.60
C SER A 105 5.63 52.71 6.34
N SER A 106 5.75 52.72 7.67
CA SER A 106 5.61 51.53 8.51
C SER A 106 4.16 51.03 8.62
N THR A 107 3.20 51.81 8.12
CA THR A 107 1.77 51.47 8.14
C THR A 107 1.31 50.70 6.91
N LYS A 108 2.23 50.37 5.99
CA LYS A 108 2.02 49.43 4.89
C LYS A 108 2.57 48.07 5.31
N VAL A 109 1.70 47.09 5.55
CA VAL A 109 2.02 45.86 6.28
C VAL A 109 1.60 44.61 5.48
N ILE A 110 2.42 43.57 5.58
CA ILE A 110 2.05 42.19 5.25
C ILE A 110 1.95 41.43 6.57
N GLN A 111 0.82 40.80 6.82
CA GLN A 111 0.56 39.95 7.98
C GLN A 111 0.38 38.50 7.50
N ILE A 112 0.96 37.54 8.22
CA ILE A 112 0.80 36.09 7.95
C ILE A 112 0.28 35.44 9.22
N GLY A 113 -0.94 34.89 9.15
CA GLY A 113 -1.67 34.45 10.33
C GLY A 113 -1.94 35.62 11.28
N THR A 114 -1.54 35.47 12.54
CA THR A 114 -1.65 36.52 13.57
C THR A 114 -0.41 37.41 13.67
N VAL A 115 0.63 37.13 12.88
CA VAL A 115 1.94 37.78 12.98
C VAL A 115 2.06 38.85 11.91
N GLN A 116 2.29 40.10 12.30
CA GLN A 116 2.80 41.11 11.37
C GLN A 116 4.14 40.59 10.83
N TYR A 117 4.24 40.31 9.54
CA TYR A 117 5.39 39.62 8.97
C TYR A 117 6.40 40.61 8.38
N ALA A 118 5.91 41.61 7.65
CA ALA A 118 6.75 42.64 7.05
C ALA A 118 6.05 44.01 6.99
N SER A 119 6.83 45.08 6.88
CA SER A 119 6.32 46.44 6.62
C SER A 119 7.20 47.19 5.62
N CYS A 120 6.68 48.19 4.91
CA CYS A 120 7.45 48.87 3.88
C CYS A 120 8.72 49.53 4.44
N SER A 121 8.58 50.46 5.40
CA SER A 121 9.72 51.14 6.04
C SER A 121 10.15 50.43 7.33
N GLY A 122 9.95 49.12 7.40
CA GLY A 122 10.53 48.29 8.45
C GLY A 122 12.05 48.44 8.45
N GLY A 123 12.69 48.27 9.61
CA GLY A 123 14.15 48.46 9.71
C GLY A 123 14.71 48.85 11.08
N SER A 124 13.94 48.76 12.17
CA SER A 124 14.47 48.90 13.54
C SER A 124 14.22 47.65 14.41
N GLY A 125 14.26 46.46 13.79
CA GLY A 125 14.54 45.21 14.49
C GLY A 125 13.36 44.30 14.90
N MET A 126 12.11 44.55 14.53
CA MET A 126 10.98 43.68 14.93
C MET A 126 10.36 42.84 13.78
N TYR A 127 10.29 43.35 12.55
CA TYR A 127 9.64 42.69 11.38
C TYR A 127 10.43 42.99 10.09
N ALA A 128 10.31 42.15 9.06
CA ALA A 128 11.05 42.33 7.81
C ALA A 128 10.64 43.62 7.06
N SER A 129 11.58 44.23 6.35
CA SER A 129 11.28 45.26 5.35
C SER A 129 10.90 44.62 4.01
N PHE A 130 10.15 45.33 3.17
CA PHE A 130 9.88 44.84 1.80
C PHE A 130 11.16 44.74 0.97
N ALA A 131 12.15 45.59 1.24
CA ALA A 131 13.48 45.48 0.63
C ALA A 131 14.17 44.17 1.00
N GLU A 132 14.14 43.77 2.28
CA GLU A 132 14.68 42.51 2.76
C GLU A 132 13.97 41.30 2.16
N LEU A 133 12.65 41.34 2.03
CA LEU A 133 11.91 40.29 1.32
C LEU A 133 12.32 40.20 -0.15
N ASN A 134 12.47 41.34 -0.84
CA ASN A 134 12.91 41.38 -2.24
C ASN A 134 14.31 40.79 -2.40
N THR A 135 15.26 41.15 -1.54
CA THR A 135 16.63 40.61 -1.57
C THR A 135 16.69 39.14 -1.15
N GLY A 136 15.84 38.73 -0.21
CA GLY A 136 15.80 37.37 0.34
C GLY A 136 15.02 36.38 -0.51
N GLY A 137 14.39 36.81 -1.61
CA GLY A 137 13.57 35.94 -2.46
C GLY A 137 12.18 35.63 -1.90
N GLY A 138 11.69 36.43 -0.94
CA GLY A 138 10.36 36.34 -0.35
C GLY A 138 10.33 35.99 1.13
N SER A 139 9.24 35.38 1.58
CA SER A 139 9.02 35.01 2.98
C SER A 139 9.77 33.75 3.38
N PHE A 140 10.06 33.67 4.66
CA PHE A 140 10.63 32.55 5.37
C PHE A 140 9.81 31.28 5.14
N THR A 141 10.44 30.29 4.52
CA THR A 141 9.78 29.06 4.06
C THR A 141 10.62 27.84 4.41
N SER A 142 10.01 26.85 5.06
CA SER A 142 10.62 25.56 5.35
C SER A 142 10.80 24.74 4.07
N VAL A 143 11.98 24.13 3.92
CA VAL A 143 12.38 23.32 2.75
C VAL A 143 12.97 22.00 3.26
N PRO A 144 12.16 21.07 3.77
CA PRO A 144 12.63 19.75 4.14
C PRO A 144 13.00 18.92 2.90
N THR A 145 13.99 18.06 3.04
CA THR A 145 14.30 17.00 2.07
C THR A 145 14.39 15.65 2.78
N VAL A 146 13.99 14.60 2.09
CA VAL A 146 14.18 13.21 2.51
C VAL A 146 14.92 12.45 1.42
N SER A 147 15.85 11.58 1.82
CA SER A 147 16.52 10.67 0.91
C SER A 147 16.83 9.33 1.61
N PRO A 148 16.40 8.18 1.06
CA PRO A 148 15.41 8.02 -0.01
C PRO A 148 13.98 8.38 0.46
N ALA A 149 13.06 8.66 -0.46
CA ALA A 149 11.64 8.89 -0.12
C ALA A 149 10.81 7.60 -0.06
N SER A 150 11.34 6.50 -0.60
CA SER A 150 10.80 5.15 -0.48
C SER A 150 11.94 4.22 -0.09
N ILE A 151 11.73 3.39 0.92
CA ILE A 151 12.70 2.43 1.45
C ILE A 151 11.99 1.12 1.79
N LEU A 152 12.74 0.03 1.99
CA LEU A 152 12.19 -1.20 2.53
C LEU A 152 12.20 -1.20 4.06
N SER A 153 11.40 -2.06 4.67
CA SER A 153 11.42 -2.28 6.11
C SER A 153 12.84 -2.60 6.61
N GLY A 154 13.25 -1.92 7.69
CA GLY A 154 14.58 -2.05 8.30
C GLY A 154 15.65 -1.12 7.71
N GLN A 155 15.36 -0.41 6.61
CA GLN A 155 16.28 0.57 6.04
C GLN A 155 16.14 1.95 6.73
N SER A 156 17.05 2.86 6.39
CA SER A 156 17.04 4.21 6.94
C SER A 156 16.77 5.29 5.90
N VAL A 157 16.11 6.36 6.36
CA VAL A 157 16.01 7.62 5.63
C VAL A 157 16.84 8.71 6.30
N VAL A 158 17.32 9.67 5.50
CA VAL A 158 17.98 10.88 6.01
C VAL A 158 17.04 12.06 5.85
N LEU A 159 16.67 12.66 6.97
CA LEU A 159 15.94 13.93 7.00
C LEU A 159 16.94 15.09 7.03
N SER A 160 16.78 16.05 6.12
CA SER A 160 17.56 17.29 6.14
C SER A 160 16.64 18.49 6.12
N GLY A 161 16.86 19.39 7.07
CA GLY A 161 16.07 20.61 7.23
C GLY A 161 16.76 21.77 6.56
N ASN A 162 16.05 22.48 5.69
CA ASN A 162 16.52 23.75 5.14
C ASN A 162 15.41 24.78 5.21
N TYR A 163 15.76 26.02 4.91
CA TYR A 163 14.80 27.10 4.70
C TYR A 163 15.24 27.98 3.53
N SER A 164 14.29 28.76 3.02
CA SER A 164 14.51 29.80 2.02
C SER A 164 13.78 31.08 2.43
N GLY A 165 14.06 32.18 1.74
CA GLY A 165 13.49 33.48 2.08
C GLY A 165 14.31 34.25 3.12
N PHE A 166 13.82 35.44 3.45
CA PHE A 166 14.43 36.27 4.49
C PHE A 166 14.24 35.64 5.89
N SER A 167 15.31 35.65 6.71
CA SER A 167 15.25 35.32 8.13
C SER A 167 15.88 36.45 8.96
N ALA A 168 15.16 36.92 9.98
CA ALA A 168 15.59 38.06 10.80
C ALA A 168 16.64 37.70 11.86
N ALA A 169 16.84 36.40 12.12
CA ALA A 169 17.78 35.84 13.09
C ALA A 169 18.18 34.43 12.63
N VAL A 170 19.16 33.80 13.32
CA VAL A 170 19.48 32.39 13.08
C VAL A 170 18.25 31.54 13.39
N PRO A 171 17.73 30.76 12.43
CA PRO A 171 16.52 29.99 12.65
C PRO A 171 16.75 28.76 13.52
N SER A 172 15.71 28.35 14.23
CA SER A 172 15.62 27.06 14.92
C SER A 172 14.75 26.09 14.11
N TYR A 173 14.98 24.80 14.33
CA TYR A 173 14.31 23.71 13.63
C TYR A 173 13.56 22.84 14.62
N SER A 174 12.41 22.33 14.20
CA SER A 174 11.63 21.34 14.93
C SER A 174 11.02 20.37 13.95
N TRP A 175 11.40 19.11 14.09
CA TRP A 175 10.81 17.99 13.39
C TRP A 175 9.80 17.30 14.30
N THR A 176 8.67 16.91 13.73
CA THR A 176 7.77 15.90 14.30
C THR A 176 7.51 14.83 13.25
N GLY A 177 7.27 13.59 13.66
CA GLY A 177 6.87 12.54 12.72
C GLY A 177 5.88 11.57 13.33
N THR A 178 5.06 10.98 12.46
CA THR A 178 4.05 9.97 12.79
C THR A 178 4.12 8.84 11.77
N GLY A 179 3.75 7.62 12.17
CA GLY A 179 3.73 6.46 11.27
C GLY A 179 3.01 5.25 11.86
N PRO A 180 3.11 4.09 11.20
CA PRO A 180 2.48 2.84 11.61
C PRO A 180 2.85 2.42 13.04
N GLY A 181 1.99 1.62 13.67
CA GLY A 181 2.24 1.06 15.01
C GLY A 181 2.34 2.11 16.14
N GLY A 182 1.82 3.31 15.93
CA GLY A 182 1.95 4.41 16.88
C GLY A 182 3.33 5.06 16.89
N TYR A 183 4.11 4.90 15.82
CA TYR A 183 5.41 5.55 15.68
C TYR A 183 5.29 7.06 15.87
N THR A 184 6.19 7.61 16.69
CA THR A 184 6.35 9.05 16.86
C THR A 184 7.83 9.43 16.78
N PHE A 185 8.09 10.60 16.20
CA PHE A 185 9.43 11.16 16.09
C PHE A 185 9.42 12.64 16.50
N SER A 186 10.48 13.08 17.15
CA SER A 186 10.73 14.51 17.36
C SER A 186 12.22 14.82 17.38
N SER A 187 12.60 15.97 16.84
CA SER A 187 13.98 16.46 16.90
C SER A 187 14.02 17.98 16.80
N THR A 188 14.96 18.63 17.47
CA THR A 188 15.24 20.07 17.31
C THR A 188 16.49 20.34 16.47
N VAL A 189 17.15 19.28 16.00
CA VAL A 189 18.34 19.37 15.16
C VAL A 189 17.92 19.61 13.71
N GLN A 190 18.59 20.54 13.03
CA GLN A 190 18.33 20.85 11.62
C GLN A 190 18.33 19.59 10.75
N ASN A 191 19.39 18.78 10.88
CA ASN A 191 19.58 17.51 10.19
C ASN A 191 19.66 16.41 11.26
N PRO A 192 18.55 15.74 11.59
CA PRO A 192 18.52 14.71 12.65
C PRO A 192 19.41 13.49 12.39
N GLY A 193 19.91 13.33 11.16
CA GLY A 193 20.71 12.18 10.74
C GLY A 193 19.86 11.07 10.13
N SER A 194 20.39 9.85 10.19
CA SER A 194 19.75 8.64 9.66
C SER A 194 18.69 8.11 10.64
N ILE A 195 17.50 7.79 10.14
CA ILE A 195 16.38 7.24 10.91
C ILE A 195 16.01 5.90 10.31
N THR A 196 16.17 4.82 11.06
CA THR A 196 15.76 3.47 10.66
C THR A 196 14.28 3.23 10.94
N LEU A 197 13.56 2.71 9.96
CA LEU A 197 12.13 2.43 10.03
C LEU A 197 11.88 0.95 9.76
N THR A 198 11.16 0.27 10.65
CA THR A 198 11.06 -1.20 10.68
C THR A 198 9.64 -1.73 10.48
N THR A 199 8.66 -0.84 10.36
CA THR A 199 7.26 -1.22 10.16
C THR A 199 6.87 -0.71 8.79
N SER A 200 6.36 -1.58 7.93
CA SER A 200 5.87 -1.16 6.62
C SER A 200 4.66 -0.22 6.75
N GLY A 201 4.50 0.68 5.79
CA GLY A 201 3.51 1.73 5.75
C GLY A 201 4.13 3.12 5.54
N LEU A 202 3.30 4.16 5.56
CA LEU A 202 3.78 5.53 5.28
C LEU A 202 4.03 6.31 6.57
N TYR A 203 5.15 7.01 6.59
CA TYR A 203 5.59 7.90 7.66
C TYR A 203 5.49 9.34 7.19
N ILE A 204 4.91 10.21 8.02
CA ILE A 204 4.79 11.64 7.73
C ILE A 204 5.73 12.38 8.67
N TYR A 205 6.65 13.17 8.11
CA TYR A 205 7.50 14.07 8.87
C TYR A 205 7.17 15.52 8.56
N ARG A 206 6.97 16.31 9.61
CA ARG A 206 6.79 17.76 9.55
C ARG A 206 8.07 18.44 9.97
N LEU A 207 8.63 19.27 9.09
CA LEU A 207 9.64 20.26 9.49
C LEU A 207 8.95 21.58 9.76
N THR A 208 9.10 22.10 10.97
CA THR A 208 8.81 23.48 11.34
C THR A 208 10.13 24.23 11.51
N VAL A 209 10.31 25.32 10.77
CA VAL A 209 11.43 26.23 10.96
C VAL A 209 10.87 27.51 11.59
N THR A 210 11.59 28.06 12.57
CA THR A 210 11.17 29.25 13.33
C THR A 210 12.31 30.26 13.38
N SER A 211 12.00 31.54 13.21
CA SER A 211 12.94 32.65 13.39
C SER A 211 12.33 33.66 14.36
N SER A 212 13.10 34.06 15.38
CA SER A 212 12.65 35.00 16.41
C SER A 212 13.62 36.17 16.54
N ASN A 213 13.11 37.39 16.42
CA ASN A 213 13.90 38.61 16.62
C ASN A 213 13.09 39.63 17.44
N ASN A 214 13.67 40.17 18.51
CA ASN A 214 13.07 41.17 19.41
C ASN A 214 11.60 40.90 19.81
N GLY A 215 11.30 39.65 20.19
CA GLY A 215 9.97 39.25 20.67
C GLY A 215 8.95 38.91 19.59
N VAL A 216 9.31 39.05 18.31
CA VAL A 216 8.50 38.60 17.18
C VAL A 216 9.00 37.25 16.72
N THR A 217 8.07 36.31 16.56
CA THR A 217 8.36 34.94 16.11
C THR A 217 7.60 34.67 14.82
N VAL A 218 8.32 34.24 13.79
CA VAL A 218 7.76 33.76 12.53
C VAL A 218 8.10 32.30 12.36
N SER A 219 7.12 31.48 11.98
CA SER A 219 7.32 30.05 11.73
C SER A 219 6.61 29.61 10.45
N ASN A 220 7.20 28.61 9.81
CA ASN A 220 6.63 27.93 8.66
C ASN A 220 6.82 26.42 8.83
N PHE A 221 5.92 25.62 8.27
CA PHE A 221 6.08 24.17 8.25
C PHE A 221 5.74 23.55 6.89
N VAL A 222 6.38 22.41 6.64
CA VAL A 222 6.14 21.54 5.48
C VAL A 222 6.18 20.09 5.93
N ASP A 223 5.24 19.31 5.41
CA ASP A 223 5.16 17.86 5.60
C ASP A 223 5.80 17.14 4.40
N ILE A 224 6.49 16.05 4.67
CA ILE A 224 7.04 15.10 3.70
C ILE A 224 6.60 13.69 4.07
N ILE A 225 6.48 12.83 3.08
CA ILE A 225 6.01 11.46 3.22
C ILE A 225 7.15 10.51 2.87
N VAL A 226 7.28 9.43 3.63
CA VAL A 226 8.20 8.32 3.40
C VAL A 226 7.40 7.04 3.30
N LEU A 227 7.56 6.31 2.20
CA LEU A 227 7.05 4.94 2.08
C LEU A 227 8.09 3.97 2.65
N VAL A 228 7.66 3.14 3.61
CA VAL A 228 8.39 1.95 4.02
C VAL A 228 7.64 0.78 3.41
N ASP A 229 8.18 0.23 2.34
CA ASP A 229 7.57 -0.88 1.64
C ASP A 229 7.84 -2.21 2.36
N LEU A 230 6.92 -3.15 2.20
CA LEU A 230 7.20 -4.54 2.53
C LEU A 230 8.08 -5.12 1.40
N ASP A 231 8.90 -6.09 1.73
CA ASP A 231 9.70 -6.89 0.79
C ASP A 231 9.48 -8.33 1.25
N SER A 232 8.50 -8.98 0.61
CA SER A 232 7.92 -10.25 1.06
C SER A 232 8.88 -11.43 0.90
N ASP A 233 9.71 -11.44 -0.13
CA ASP A 233 10.66 -12.52 -0.45
C ASP A 233 12.14 -12.17 -0.17
N GLY A 234 12.42 -10.91 0.17
CA GLY A 234 13.71 -10.40 0.59
C GLY A 234 14.67 -10.08 -0.56
N ASP A 235 14.18 -9.84 -1.79
CA ASP A 235 15.01 -9.62 -2.96
C ASP A 235 15.50 -8.17 -3.18
N LEU A 236 15.09 -7.27 -2.28
CA LEU A 236 15.37 -5.84 -2.29
C LEU A 236 14.52 -5.01 -3.26
N VAL A 237 13.48 -5.59 -3.84
CA VAL A 237 12.35 -4.92 -4.48
C VAL A 237 11.19 -4.92 -3.49
N GLY A 238 10.48 -3.79 -3.40
CA GLY A 238 9.35 -3.69 -2.47
C GLY A 238 8.07 -4.10 -3.16
N ASN A 239 7.14 -4.74 -2.44
CA ASN A 239 5.88 -5.27 -2.99
C ASN A 239 5.06 -4.25 -3.78
N SER A 240 5.21 -2.95 -3.52
CA SER A 240 4.50 -1.93 -4.32
C SER A 240 5.03 -1.78 -5.75
N SER A 241 6.21 -2.32 -6.02
CA SER A 241 6.95 -2.28 -7.31
C SER A 241 7.36 -3.67 -7.82
N ASP A 242 7.28 -4.68 -6.97
CA ASP A 242 7.43 -6.08 -7.35
C ASP A 242 6.22 -6.57 -8.15
N LEU A 243 6.43 -7.53 -9.04
CA LEU A 243 5.38 -8.19 -9.82
C LEU A 243 5.20 -9.66 -9.45
N ASP A 244 6.02 -10.19 -8.54
CA ASP A 244 6.13 -11.59 -8.13
C ASP A 244 6.58 -11.62 -6.66
N ASP A 245 5.68 -11.23 -5.75
CA ASP A 245 5.97 -10.90 -4.35
C ASP A 245 6.57 -12.06 -3.51
N ASP A 246 6.50 -13.29 -4.00
CA ASP A 246 7.09 -14.48 -3.37
C ASP A 246 8.24 -15.11 -4.16
N ASN A 247 8.58 -14.54 -5.31
CA ASN A 247 9.65 -14.96 -6.20
C ASN A 247 9.56 -16.45 -6.59
N ASP A 248 8.34 -17.00 -6.69
CA ASP A 248 8.11 -18.35 -7.19
C ASP A 248 8.09 -18.39 -8.74
N GLY A 249 8.00 -17.24 -9.40
CA GLY A 249 8.00 -17.08 -10.85
C GLY A 249 6.62 -16.80 -11.44
N ILE A 250 5.53 -17.11 -10.75
CA ILE A 250 4.17 -16.80 -11.15
C ILE A 250 3.90 -15.35 -10.73
N LEU A 251 3.46 -14.53 -11.69
CA LEU A 251 3.22 -13.13 -11.39
C LEU A 251 1.96 -12.95 -10.54
N ASP A 252 1.98 -11.98 -9.62
CA ASP A 252 0.86 -11.58 -8.75
C ASP A 252 -0.48 -11.45 -9.49
N ASN A 253 -0.43 -10.94 -10.73
CA ASN A 253 -1.62 -10.71 -11.55
C ASN A 253 -2.27 -11.99 -12.11
N ASN A 254 -1.57 -13.12 -12.02
CA ASN A 254 -2.06 -14.45 -12.33
C ASN A 254 -2.63 -15.14 -11.07
N GLU A 255 -2.10 -14.82 -9.90
CA GLU A 255 -2.58 -15.34 -8.61
C GLU A 255 -3.74 -14.56 -8.04
N GLN A 256 -3.88 -13.31 -8.42
CA GLN A 256 -4.94 -12.43 -7.97
C GLN A 256 -5.88 -12.04 -9.11
N THR A 257 -7.01 -11.41 -8.78
CA THR A 257 -7.88 -10.79 -9.78
C THR A 257 -7.98 -9.29 -9.54
N CYS A 258 -7.19 -8.52 -10.30
CA CYS A 258 -7.16 -7.07 -10.24
C CYS A 258 -8.22 -6.41 -11.14
N LEU A 259 -8.93 -5.42 -10.61
CA LEU A 259 -9.99 -4.68 -11.30
C LEU A 259 -9.78 -3.18 -11.16
N SER A 260 -9.92 -2.45 -12.27
CA SER A 260 -9.93 -0.99 -12.29
C SER A 260 -10.79 -0.45 -13.46
N PRO A 261 -11.99 0.15 -13.20
CA PRO A 261 -12.64 0.24 -11.90
C PRO A 261 -13.31 -1.06 -11.46
N ILE A 262 -13.38 -1.26 -10.14
CA ILE A 262 -14.35 -2.19 -9.56
C ILE A 262 -15.74 -1.61 -9.86
N SER A 263 -16.51 -2.29 -10.72
CA SER A 263 -17.78 -1.79 -11.26
C SER A 263 -18.97 -2.51 -10.63
N VAL A 264 -19.23 -2.20 -9.36
CA VAL A 264 -20.23 -2.87 -8.51
C VAL A 264 -21.00 -1.85 -7.67
N GLY A 265 -22.21 -2.20 -7.25
CA GLY A 265 -23.01 -1.41 -6.32
C GLY A 265 -24.49 -1.75 -6.46
N VAL A 266 -24.96 -2.75 -5.72
CA VAL A 266 -26.40 -3.04 -5.56
C VAL A 266 -26.98 -2.32 -4.35
N ASP A 267 -28.23 -1.86 -4.46
CA ASP A 267 -28.96 -1.27 -3.33
C ASP A 267 -29.07 -2.30 -2.18
N PRO A 268 -28.61 -1.99 -0.95
CA PRO A 268 -28.60 -2.95 0.15
C PRO A 268 -30.00 -3.34 0.65
N THR A 269 -30.91 -2.38 0.83
CA THR A 269 -32.19 -2.47 1.59
C THR A 269 -32.66 -3.84 2.16
N PRO A 270 -32.23 -4.25 3.37
CA PRO A 270 -31.13 -3.70 4.17
C PRO A 270 -29.80 -4.45 3.98
N VAL A 271 -29.83 -5.64 3.37
CA VAL A 271 -28.64 -6.41 3.01
C VAL A 271 -28.76 -6.92 1.57
N ALA A 272 -27.75 -6.62 0.76
CA ALA A 272 -27.58 -7.18 -0.57
C ALA A 272 -26.13 -7.58 -0.79
N SER A 273 -25.90 -8.48 -1.75
CA SER A 273 -24.56 -8.92 -2.10
C SER A 273 -24.41 -8.99 -3.61
N GLU A 274 -23.20 -8.74 -4.10
CA GLU A 274 -22.83 -9.00 -5.48
C GLU A 274 -21.41 -9.57 -5.55
N SER A 275 -21.17 -10.39 -6.56
CA SER A 275 -19.88 -11.05 -6.75
C SER A 275 -19.12 -10.42 -7.90
N TYR A 276 -17.82 -10.18 -7.69
CA TYR A 276 -16.91 -9.64 -8.69
C TYR A 276 -15.50 -10.14 -8.42
N GLY A 277 -14.71 -10.37 -9.48
CA GLY A 277 -13.30 -10.77 -9.33
C GLY A 277 -13.05 -11.99 -8.43
N GLY A 278 -14.05 -12.85 -8.20
CA GLY A 278 -13.93 -14.00 -7.28
C GLY A 278 -14.24 -13.71 -5.81
N THR A 279 -14.52 -12.47 -5.42
CA THR A 279 -15.04 -12.11 -4.08
C THR A 279 -16.55 -11.86 -4.15
N THR A 280 -17.22 -11.95 -3.00
CA THR A 280 -18.59 -11.45 -2.80
C THR A 280 -18.53 -10.31 -1.81
N ALA A 281 -18.92 -9.13 -2.26
CA ALA A 281 -19.15 -8.00 -1.37
C ALA A 281 -20.58 -8.07 -0.84
N THR A 282 -20.73 -7.92 0.47
CA THR A 282 -22.02 -7.86 1.16
C THR A 282 -22.18 -6.47 1.75
N TYR A 283 -23.18 -5.75 1.26
CA TYR A 283 -23.53 -4.39 1.67
C TYR A 283 -24.62 -4.48 2.72
N THR A 284 -24.40 -3.84 3.87
CA THR A 284 -25.37 -3.81 4.97
C THR A 284 -25.66 -2.37 5.39
N GLU A 285 -26.92 -1.96 5.30
CA GLU A 285 -27.43 -0.76 5.97
C GLU A 285 -27.51 -1.04 7.47
N VAL A 286 -26.45 -0.69 8.20
CA VAL A 286 -26.41 -0.86 9.66
C VAL A 286 -27.40 0.08 10.35
N SER A 287 -27.62 1.27 9.78
CA SER A 287 -28.66 2.22 10.17
C SER A 287 -28.89 3.25 9.08
N GLY A 288 -30.07 3.86 9.04
CA GLY A 288 -30.40 4.85 8.00
C GLY A 288 -30.70 4.17 6.66
N SER A 289 -30.44 4.87 5.56
CA SER A 289 -30.61 4.32 4.22
C SER A 289 -29.55 4.86 3.26
N VAL A 290 -29.06 3.97 2.41
CA VAL A 290 -28.02 4.19 1.42
C VAL A 290 -28.50 3.58 0.11
N SER A 291 -28.44 4.35 -0.96
CA SER A 291 -28.84 3.91 -2.29
C SER A 291 -27.61 3.72 -3.17
N MET A 292 -27.71 2.83 -4.15
CA MET A 292 -26.69 2.73 -5.20
C MET A 292 -26.61 4.05 -5.97
N TYR A 293 -25.39 4.46 -6.33
CA TYR A 293 -25.17 5.67 -7.12
C TYR A 293 -24.05 5.45 -8.13
N SER A 294 -24.23 6.00 -9.33
CA SER A 294 -23.27 5.89 -10.42
C SER A 294 -23.03 7.25 -11.03
N TYR A 295 -21.77 7.68 -11.05
CA TYR A 295 -21.37 8.96 -11.62
C TYR A 295 -19.93 8.88 -12.14
N GLY A 296 -19.64 9.58 -13.24
CA GLY A 296 -18.28 9.67 -13.78
C GLY A 296 -17.68 8.34 -14.27
N GLY A 297 -18.50 7.32 -14.52
CA GLY A 297 -18.05 5.97 -14.89
C GLY A 297 -17.69 5.07 -13.70
N TYR A 298 -17.93 5.53 -12.48
CA TYR A 298 -17.74 4.75 -11.25
C TYR A 298 -19.09 4.44 -10.62
N ASN A 299 -19.14 3.29 -9.95
CA ASN A 299 -20.28 2.88 -9.13
C ASN A 299 -19.94 3.05 -7.65
N GLY A 300 -20.97 3.14 -6.83
CA GLY A 300 -20.83 3.57 -5.46
C GLY A 300 -22.15 3.67 -4.71
N PHE A 301 -22.13 4.47 -3.66
CA PHE A 301 -23.21 4.60 -2.70
C PHE A 301 -23.47 6.06 -2.33
N ASP A 302 -24.74 6.43 -2.27
CA ASP A 302 -25.26 7.72 -1.82
C ASP A 302 -26.14 7.51 -0.56
N PRO A 303 -25.77 8.05 0.61
CA PRO A 303 -26.60 8.02 1.82
C PRO A 303 -27.81 8.95 1.70
N ALA A 304 -28.88 8.43 1.08
CA ALA A 304 -30.17 9.11 0.92
C ALA A 304 -30.81 9.50 2.28
N GLY A 305 -30.66 8.65 3.31
CA GLY A 305 -31.09 8.92 4.69
C GLY A 305 -29.99 9.53 5.56
N PHE A 306 -30.35 10.23 6.65
CA PHE A 306 -29.37 10.79 7.58
C PHE A 306 -29.80 10.76 9.04
N PRO A 307 -28.94 10.33 9.99
CA PRO A 307 -27.63 9.71 9.76
C PRO A 307 -27.76 8.33 9.10
N SER A 308 -26.70 7.89 8.42
CA SER A 308 -26.65 6.57 7.78
C SER A 308 -25.31 5.86 8.04
N LYS A 309 -25.37 4.53 8.09
CA LYS A 309 -24.20 3.67 8.28
C LYS A 309 -24.23 2.54 7.27
N LEU A 310 -23.14 2.43 6.52
CA LEU A 310 -22.92 1.37 5.56
C LEU A 310 -21.77 0.50 6.03
N ARG A 311 -21.95 -0.82 5.95
CA ARG A 311 -20.87 -1.79 6.05
C ARG A 311 -20.72 -2.52 4.73
N ILE A 312 -19.48 -2.77 4.32
CA ILE A 312 -19.14 -3.62 3.19
C ILE A 312 -18.19 -4.70 3.69
N ASP A 313 -18.66 -5.94 3.75
CA ASP A 313 -17.86 -7.12 4.07
C ASP A 313 -17.45 -7.82 2.77
N TYR A 314 -16.19 -8.25 2.67
CA TYR A 314 -15.70 -9.01 1.53
C TYR A 314 -15.47 -10.47 1.91
N SER A 315 -15.98 -11.41 1.11
CA SER A 315 -15.78 -12.85 1.35
C SER A 315 -14.34 -13.33 1.10
N LYS A 316 -13.59 -12.56 0.31
CA LYS A 316 -12.13 -12.67 0.11
C LYS A 316 -11.54 -11.27 0.25
N ASN A 317 -10.34 -11.17 0.82
CA ASN A 317 -9.70 -9.87 1.08
C ASN A 317 -9.41 -9.11 -0.23
N LEU A 318 -9.24 -7.79 -0.10
CA LEU A 318 -8.78 -6.92 -1.17
C LEU A 318 -7.41 -6.35 -0.80
N VAL A 319 -6.45 -6.41 -1.71
CA VAL A 319 -5.14 -5.75 -1.59
C VAL A 319 -5.04 -4.61 -2.62
N ASN A 320 -4.15 -3.64 -2.39
CA ASN A 320 -4.01 -2.48 -3.27
C ASN A 320 -5.33 -1.72 -3.50
N TYR A 321 -6.19 -1.71 -2.49
CA TYR A 321 -7.57 -1.26 -2.60
C TYR A 321 -7.69 0.26 -2.69
N ALA A 322 -8.28 0.73 -3.78
CA ALA A 322 -8.49 2.13 -4.07
C ALA A 322 -9.99 2.48 -4.07
N PHE A 323 -10.32 3.56 -3.37
CA PHE A 323 -11.68 4.07 -3.29
C PHE A 323 -11.67 5.59 -3.09
N ARG A 324 -12.83 6.19 -3.30
CA ARG A 324 -13.06 7.63 -3.19
C ARG A 324 -14.22 7.92 -2.25
N ILE A 325 -14.10 8.98 -1.48
CA ILE A 325 -15.26 9.63 -0.83
C ILE A 325 -15.41 11.02 -1.45
N SER A 326 -16.61 11.36 -1.90
CA SER A 326 -16.94 12.48 -2.78
C SER A 326 -18.11 13.31 -2.26
N ASP A 327 -18.43 14.40 -2.98
CA ASP A 327 -19.43 15.40 -2.59
C ASP A 327 -19.20 15.91 -1.16
N ILE A 328 -17.96 15.88 -0.65
CA ILE A 328 -17.64 16.28 0.71
C ILE A 328 -17.71 17.82 0.79
N ASP A 329 -18.91 18.34 0.98
CA ASP A 329 -19.21 19.75 1.17
C ASP A 329 -20.18 19.97 2.35
N ASN A 330 -20.80 21.15 2.48
CA ASN A 330 -21.88 21.43 3.46
C ASN A 330 -21.72 20.90 4.90
N GLN A 331 -20.50 20.94 5.46
CA GLN A 331 -20.17 20.39 6.78
C GLN A 331 -20.51 18.91 6.97
N GLU A 332 -20.52 18.14 5.89
CA GLU A 332 -20.66 16.70 5.93
C GLU A 332 -19.53 16.04 6.70
N LYS A 333 -19.85 15.03 7.49
CA LYS A 333 -18.90 14.33 8.35
C LYS A 333 -19.07 12.82 8.23
N ILE A 334 -17.97 12.17 7.91
CA ILE A 334 -17.86 10.74 7.71
C ILE A 334 -16.78 10.21 8.65
N ARG A 335 -17.13 9.25 9.50
CA ARG A 335 -16.13 8.41 10.16
C ARG A 335 -15.94 7.17 9.32
N LEU A 336 -14.71 6.95 8.90
CA LEU A 336 -14.29 5.82 8.09
C LEU A 336 -13.60 4.78 8.97
N TYR A 337 -13.89 3.51 8.72
CA TYR A 337 -13.32 2.37 9.42
C TYR A 337 -12.88 1.35 8.37
N VAL A 338 -11.59 1.04 8.30
CA VAL A 338 -11.06 0.00 7.43
C VAL A 338 -10.39 -1.05 8.29
N TYR A 339 -10.70 -2.31 8.00
CA TYR A 339 -10.22 -3.45 8.76
C TYR A 339 -9.27 -4.28 7.89
N ASP A 340 -8.13 -4.65 8.47
CA ASP A 340 -7.14 -5.51 7.81
C ASP A 340 -7.68 -6.92 7.58
N LYS A 341 -6.89 -7.79 6.93
CA LYS A 341 -7.25 -9.19 6.68
C LYS A 341 -7.68 -9.99 7.92
N ASN A 342 -7.19 -9.61 9.10
CA ASN A 342 -7.50 -10.26 10.37
C ASN A 342 -8.71 -9.64 11.09
N GLY A 343 -9.38 -8.68 10.46
CA GLY A 343 -10.52 -7.95 11.04
C GLY A 343 -10.12 -6.92 12.10
N SER A 344 -8.84 -6.57 12.21
CA SER A 344 -8.37 -5.52 13.11
C SER A 344 -8.45 -4.14 12.45
N LEU A 345 -8.82 -3.11 13.22
CA LEU A 345 -8.99 -1.76 12.70
C LEU A 345 -7.63 -1.15 12.32
N ILE A 346 -7.48 -0.71 11.08
CA ILE A 346 -6.37 0.15 10.67
C ILE A 346 -6.58 1.53 11.29
N SER A 347 -5.79 1.89 12.29
CA SER A 347 -6.05 3.03 13.17
C SER A 347 -5.76 4.42 12.57
N ASP A 348 -5.05 4.49 11.45
CA ASP A 348 -4.80 5.72 10.71
C ASP A 348 -4.70 5.46 9.20
N LEU A 349 -5.60 6.04 8.42
CA LEU A 349 -5.58 5.98 6.94
C LEU A 349 -4.95 7.21 6.29
N SER A 350 -4.51 8.22 7.05
CA SER A 350 -3.85 9.41 6.50
C SER A 350 -2.66 9.08 5.60
N PRO A 351 -1.81 8.09 5.94
CA PRO A 351 -0.85 7.47 5.02
C PRO A 351 -1.39 7.23 3.61
N TYR A 352 -2.50 6.52 3.49
CA TYR A 352 -2.98 5.97 2.23
C TYR A 352 -3.75 6.97 1.35
N ILE A 353 -3.80 8.25 1.73
CA ILE A 353 -4.45 9.31 0.95
C ILE A 353 -3.59 9.61 -0.28
N THR A 354 -4.09 9.27 -1.47
CA THR A 354 -3.42 9.57 -2.76
C THR A 354 -3.82 10.93 -3.30
N TYR A 355 -5.02 11.40 -2.93
CA TYR A 355 -5.49 12.74 -3.26
C TYR A 355 -6.38 13.27 -2.14
N ARG A 356 -6.16 14.52 -1.73
CA ARG A 356 -7.08 15.22 -0.84
C ARG A 356 -7.56 16.49 -1.51
N GLY A 357 -8.84 16.49 -1.85
CA GLY A 357 -9.55 17.66 -2.30
C GLY A 357 -9.51 18.70 -1.21
N SER A 358 -9.40 19.93 -1.66
CA SER A 358 -9.06 20.98 -0.74
C SER A 358 -10.17 21.33 0.23
N ASN A 359 -11.44 21.06 -0.11
CA ASN A 359 -12.57 21.24 0.78
C ASN A 359 -12.74 20.12 1.81
N VAL A 360 -11.85 19.13 1.76
CA VAL A 360 -11.82 17.99 2.64
C VAL A 360 -10.78 18.20 3.74
N LYS A 361 -11.25 18.17 4.98
CA LYS A 361 -10.43 18.08 6.19
C LYS A 361 -10.41 16.64 6.66
N THR A 362 -9.25 16.18 7.09
CA THR A 362 -9.09 14.90 7.77
C THR A 362 -8.63 15.11 9.20
N THR A 363 -9.01 14.21 10.10
CA THR A 363 -8.55 14.21 11.50
C THR A 363 -8.36 12.76 11.95
N THR A 364 -7.22 12.48 12.55
CA THR A 364 -6.93 11.18 13.17
C THR A 364 -7.44 11.18 14.60
N GLY A 365 -7.85 10.02 15.10
CA GLY A 365 -8.39 9.88 16.44
C GLY A 365 -8.56 8.43 16.86
N ALA A 366 -8.94 8.21 18.12
CA ALA A 366 -9.15 6.86 18.64
C ALA A 366 -10.51 6.31 18.20
N GLY A 367 -10.52 5.05 17.75
CA GLY A 367 -11.75 4.31 17.47
C GLY A 367 -12.40 4.59 16.11
N TYR A 368 -11.63 5.09 15.14
CA TYR A 368 -11.95 5.11 13.70
C TYR A 368 -10.63 5.22 12.93
N SER A 369 -10.65 4.85 11.66
CA SER A 369 -9.46 4.92 10.79
C SER A 369 -9.16 6.34 10.32
N LEU A 370 -10.22 7.12 10.03
CA LEU A 370 -10.10 8.53 9.69
C LEU A 370 -11.44 9.25 9.87
N LEU A 371 -11.41 10.47 10.43
CA LEU A 371 -12.55 11.39 10.35
C LEU A 371 -12.34 12.28 9.13
N ILE A 372 -13.37 12.38 8.28
CA ILE A 372 -13.40 13.17 7.05
C ILE A 372 -14.52 14.21 7.20
N GLU A 373 -14.21 15.48 6.93
CA GLU A 373 -15.13 16.59 7.11
C GLU A 373 -15.10 17.55 5.91
N GLY A 374 -16.27 17.98 5.46
CA GLY A 374 -16.42 19.14 4.58
C GLY A 374 -16.15 20.43 5.36
N ILE A 375 -15.28 21.28 4.84
CA ILE A 375 -14.89 22.53 5.51
C ILE A 375 -15.83 23.69 5.11
N ASN A 376 -16.50 23.60 3.96
CA ASN A 376 -17.44 24.63 3.48
C ASN A 376 -18.85 24.48 4.07
N SER A 377 -19.57 25.61 4.16
CA SER A 377 -21.01 25.66 4.52
C SER A 377 -21.90 26.01 3.32
N SER A 378 -21.37 25.90 2.11
CA SER A 378 -22.03 26.34 0.87
C SER A 378 -21.84 25.27 -0.18
N GLY A 379 -22.94 24.60 -0.54
CA GLY A 379 -22.95 23.50 -1.48
C GLY A 379 -23.11 23.95 -2.92
N GLY A 380 -22.62 23.12 -3.83
CA GLY A 380 -22.93 23.18 -5.25
C GLY A 380 -23.62 21.88 -5.67
N VAL A 381 -24.67 21.97 -6.47
CA VAL A 381 -25.25 20.78 -7.13
C VAL A 381 -24.23 20.19 -8.14
N ASN A 382 -24.08 18.86 -8.16
CA ASN A 382 -23.24 18.08 -9.10
C ASN A 382 -21.71 18.23 -8.93
N ASN A 383 -21.22 18.13 -7.70
CA ASN A 383 -19.81 18.29 -7.34
C ASN A 383 -19.10 16.93 -7.03
N SER A 384 -19.74 15.78 -7.26
CA SER A 384 -19.23 14.43 -6.95
C SER A 384 -17.79 14.19 -7.43
N PHE A 385 -17.38 14.86 -8.51
CA PHE A 385 -16.03 14.79 -9.06
C PHE A 385 -15.35 16.16 -9.15
N ASP A 386 -15.84 17.16 -8.42
CA ASP A 386 -15.12 18.40 -8.19
C ASP A 386 -13.85 18.06 -7.38
N PRO A 387 -12.65 18.32 -7.92
CA PRO A 387 -11.41 18.03 -7.22
C PRO A 387 -11.24 18.80 -5.90
N ALA A 388 -12.10 19.78 -5.60
CA ALA A 388 -12.18 20.35 -4.27
C ALA A 388 -12.87 19.42 -3.25
N ASN A 389 -13.85 18.59 -3.63
CA ASN A 389 -14.80 17.94 -2.71
C ASN A 389 -14.65 16.42 -2.60
N TYR A 390 -13.53 15.83 -3.03
CA TYR A 390 -13.30 14.41 -2.84
C TYR A 390 -11.94 14.10 -2.22
N ILE A 391 -11.81 12.89 -1.70
CA ILE A 391 -10.57 12.31 -1.18
C ILE A 391 -10.42 10.90 -1.72
N ASP A 392 -9.22 10.59 -2.22
CA ASP A 392 -8.87 9.27 -2.75
C ASP A 392 -7.92 8.57 -1.81
N PHE A 393 -8.09 7.26 -1.73
CA PHE A 393 -7.23 6.36 -1.00
C PHE A 393 -6.67 5.27 -1.92
N LYS A 394 -5.46 4.80 -1.62
CA LYS A 394 -4.92 3.51 -2.07
C LYS A 394 -4.32 2.79 -0.86
N VAL A 395 -5.11 1.89 -0.27
CA VAL A 395 -4.71 1.09 0.90
C VAL A 395 -3.90 -0.10 0.39
N LEU A 396 -2.61 -0.13 0.74
CA LEU A 396 -1.70 -1.17 0.27
C LEU A 396 -1.94 -2.52 0.95
N PRO A 397 -2.08 -2.61 2.29
CA PRO A 397 -2.35 -3.90 2.95
C PRO A 397 -3.68 -4.53 2.53
N GLU A 398 -3.78 -5.85 2.70
CA GLU A 398 -5.05 -6.57 2.56
C GLU A 398 -6.11 -6.10 3.57
N ILE A 399 -7.33 -5.89 3.08
CA ILE A 399 -8.50 -5.49 3.87
C ILE A 399 -9.63 -6.51 3.74
N SER A 400 -10.37 -6.71 4.83
CA SER A 400 -11.53 -7.62 4.89
C SER A 400 -12.87 -6.87 4.92
N ARG A 401 -12.88 -5.63 5.42
CA ARG A 401 -14.10 -4.84 5.63
C ARG A 401 -13.85 -3.35 5.60
N ILE A 402 -14.85 -2.60 5.15
CA ILE A 402 -14.94 -1.14 5.27
C ILE A 402 -16.32 -0.73 5.82
N ASP A 403 -16.32 0.08 6.89
CA ASP A 403 -17.54 0.68 7.45
C ASP A 403 -17.49 2.21 7.30
N PHE A 404 -18.66 2.79 7.03
CA PHE A 404 -18.90 4.22 6.94
C PHE A 404 -19.95 4.64 7.96
N ASP A 405 -19.69 5.74 8.67
CA ASP A 405 -20.66 6.39 9.55
C ASP A 405 -20.84 7.84 9.10
N PHE A 406 -21.90 8.08 8.33
CA PHE A 406 -22.32 9.39 7.82
C PHE A 406 -23.23 10.07 8.86
N TYR A 407 -22.66 10.95 9.70
CA TYR A 407 -23.28 11.29 11.00
C TYR A 407 -23.58 12.77 11.27
N ALA A 408 -22.91 13.73 10.60
CA ALA A 408 -23.41 15.12 10.52
C ALA A 408 -23.42 15.67 9.07
N ARG A 409 -24.45 16.47 8.70
CA ARG A 409 -24.53 17.27 7.46
C ARG A 409 -25.47 18.46 7.63
N ILE A 410 -25.33 19.50 6.80
CA ILE A 410 -26.31 20.60 6.68
C ILE A 410 -27.27 20.36 5.49
N SER A 411 -26.73 19.92 4.36
CA SER A 411 -27.42 19.54 3.11
C SER A 411 -26.46 18.71 2.25
N GLY A 412 -26.93 18.11 1.16
CA GLY A 412 -26.11 17.22 0.32
C GLY A 412 -26.03 15.80 0.87
N SER A 413 -25.34 14.90 0.18
CA SER A 413 -24.90 13.64 0.75
C SER A 413 -23.47 13.37 0.32
N PRO A 414 -22.57 13.01 1.24
CA PRO A 414 -21.26 12.52 0.83
C PRO A 414 -21.43 11.18 0.16
N GLU A 415 -20.72 10.98 -0.94
CA GLU A 415 -20.81 9.75 -1.73
C GLU A 415 -19.56 8.91 -1.52
N TYR A 416 -19.68 7.62 -1.79
CA TYR A 416 -18.54 6.71 -1.84
C TYR A 416 -18.49 6.02 -3.20
N TYR A 417 -17.30 5.91 -3.79
CA TYR A 417 -17.08 5.23 -5.07
C TYR A 417 -15.95 4.21 -5.01
N PHE A 418 -16.16 3.09 -5.71
CA PHE A 418 -15.14 2.10 -5.97
C PHE A 418 -14.19 2.59 -7.06
N LEU A 419 -12.87 2.54 -6.84
CA LEU A 419 -11.88 2.90 -7.87
C LEU A 419 -11.10 1.70 -8.41
N GLY A 420 -10.65 0.79 -7.56
CA GLY A 420 -9.89 -0.39 -8.01
C GLY A 420 -9.34 -1.21 -6.87
N GLY A 421 -8.72 -2.34 -7.19
CA GLY A 421 -8.08 -3.22 -6.23
C GLY A 421 -7.95 -4.64 -6.76
N CYS A 422 -7.22 -5.47 -6.03
CA CYS A 422 -7.01 -6.87 -6.38
C CYS A 422 -7.70 -7.76 -5.35
N VAL A 423 -8.52 -8.69 -5.85
CA VAL A 423 -9.09 -9.77 -5.04
C VAL A 423 -8.01 -10.82 -4.87
N VAL A 424 -7.62 -11.08 -3.64
CA VAL A 424 -6.64 -12.14 -3.34
C VAL A 424 -7.28 -13.51 -3.51
N LYS A 425 -6.47 -14.49 -3.91
CA LYS A 425 -6.81 -15.91 -3.81
C LYS A 425 -6.05 -16.52 -2.64
N ASP A 426 -6.61 -17.61 -2.14
CA ASP A 426 -6.09 -18.46 -1.07
C ASP A 426 -6.68 -19.83 -1.43
N THR A 427 -5.93 -20.59 -2.23
CA THR A 427 -6.44 -21.75 -2.96
C THR A 427 -6.71 -22.94 -2.02
N ASP A 428 -5.91 -23.10 -0.99
CA ASP A 428 -6.06 -24.15 0.02
C ASP A 428 -6.75 -23.71 1.33
N ASN A 429 -6.98 -22.41 1.52
CA ASN A 429 -7.62 -21.77 2.68
C ASN A 429 -6.79 -21.86 3.97
N ASP A 430 -5.47 -21.77 3.89
CA ASP A 430 -4.58 -21.77 5.04
C ASP A 430 -4.36 -20.37 5.66
N GLY A 431 -4.83 -19.31 4.98
CA GLY A 431 -4.75 -17.91 5.41
C GLY A 431 -3.57 -17.12 4.84
N ILE A 432 -2.74 -17.73 4.00
CA ILE A 432 -1.76 -17.08 3.13
C ILE A 432 -2.42 -16.90 1.77
N SER A 433 -2.13 -15.78 1.11
CA SER A 433 -2.69 -15.54 -0.21
C SER A 433 -1.73 -16.10 -1.25
N ASP A 434 -2.26 -16.65 -2.35
CA ASP A 434 -1.47 -17.33 -3.39
C ASP A 434 -0.24 -16.54 -3.84
N TYR A 435 -0.32 -15.21 -4.00
CA TYR A 435 0.83 -14.35 -4.38
C TYR A 435 1.91 -14.18 -3.30
N LEU A 436 1.77 -14.88 -2.17
CA LEU A 436 2.67 -14.91 -1.02
C LEU A 436 2.90 -16.35 -0.53
N ASP A 437 2.34 -17.34 -1.21
CA ASP A 437 2.35 -18.75 -0.84
C ASP A 437 3.18 -19.54 -1.83
N LEU A 438 4.15 -20.30 -1.33
CA LEU A 438 5.06 -21.06 -2.18
C LEU A 438 4.49 -22.42 -2.64
N ASP A 439 3.35 -22.84 -2.11
CA ASP A 439 2.61 -24.07 -2.45
C ASP A 439 1.10 -23.80 -2.30
N SER A 440 0.54 -22.96 -3.18
CA SER A 440 -0.82 -22.39 -3.09
C SER A 440 -1.94 -23.42 -2.93
N ASP A 441 -1.75 -24.66 -3.40
CA ASP A 441 -2.74 -25.73 -3.27
C ASP A 441 -2.42 -26.78 -2.20
N ASN A 442 -1.32 -26.57 -1.47
CA ASN A 442 -0.83 -27.39 -0.37
C ASN A 442 -0.65 -28.88 -0.72
N ASP A 443 -0.40 -29.21 -1.97
CA ASP A 443 -0.25 -30.60 -2.38
C ASP A 443 1.15 -31.15 -2.06
N GLY A 444 2.13 -30.29 -1.76
CA GLY A 444 3.52 -30.64 -1.45
C GLY A 444 4.47 -30.52 -2.65
N CYS A 445 4.04 -29.85 -3.71
CA CYS A 445 4.84 -29.39 -4.83
C CYS A 445 4.90 -27.86 -4.78
N LEU A 446 6.04 -27.26 -5.12
CA LEU A 446 6.16 -25.80 -5.04
C LEU A 446 5.63 -25.19 -6.33
N ASP A 447 4.94 -24.07 -6.20
CA ASP A 447 4.32 -23.32 -7.28
C ASP A 447 5.34 -22.95 -8.38
N ALA A 448 6.56 -22.63 -7.97
CA ALA A 448 7.71 -22.44 -8.84
C ALA A 448 7.99 -23.60 -9.83
N LEU A 449 7.70 -24.84 -9.43
CA LEU A 449 7.84 -26.03 -10.27
C LEU A 449 6.56 -26.35 -11.06
N GLU A 450 5.41 -25.85 -10.60
CA GLU A 450 4.09 -26.11 -11.16
C GLU A 450 3.65 -25.12 -12.22
N GLY A 451 4.24 -23.94 -12.21
CA GLY A 451 4.04 -22.96 -13.25
C GLY A 451 4.50 -23.44 -14.63
N GLY A 452 4.09 -22.69 -15.64
CA GLY A 452 4.17 -23.10 -17.04
C GLY A 452 5.59 -23.21 -17.62
N ALA A 453 6.63 -22.76 -16.92
CA ALA A 453 7.99 -22.73 -17.44
C ALA A 453 8.73 -24.08 -17.32
N ASN A 454 8.14 -25.09 -16.66
CA ASN A 454 8.76 -26.41 -16.44
C ASN A 454 10.15 -26.31 -15.79
N LEU A 455 10.28 -25.48 -14.76
CA LEU A 455 11.53 -25.29 -14.04
C LEU A 455 11.97 -26.58 -13.32
N ALA A 456 13.27 -26.71 -13.11
CA ALA A 456 13.83 -27.89 -12.45
C ALA A 456 14.05 -27.63 -10.95
N THR A 457 14.03 -28.68 -10.13
CA THR A 457 14.34 -28.59 -8.70
C THR A 457 15.72 -27.98 -8.40
N SER A 458 16.65 -28.03 -9.36
CA SER A 458 17.96 -27.36 -9.25
C SER A 458 17.90 -25.83 -9.32
N ASN A 459 16.76 -25.25 -9.72
CA ASN A 459 16.54 -23.81 -9.72
C ASN A 459 16.06 -23.30 -8.35
N LEU A 460 15.54 -24.20 -7.51
CA LEU A 460 15.02 -23.84 -6.20
C LEU A 460 16.15 -23.55 -5.21
N VAL A 461 15.94 -22.50 -4.42
CA VAL A 461 16.78 -22.13 -3.27
C VAL A 461 15.92 -21.96 -2.04
N THR A 462 16.51 -21.94 -0.85
CA THR A 462 15.74 -21.58 0.36
C THR A 462 15.18 -20.17 0.21
N ALA A 463 13.86 -20.03 0.39
CA ALA A 463 13.18 -18.75 0.26
C ALA A 463 13.65 -17.76 1.34
N GLY A 464 13.78 -16.50 0.94
CA GLY A 464 14.09 -15.39 1.82
C GLY A 464 12.83 -14.77 2.43
N GLY A 465 12.99 -13.57 3.02
CA GLY A 465 11.86 -12.75 3.45
C GLY A 465 10.92 -13.41 4.47
N THR A 466 9.62 -13.20 4.26
CA THR A 466 8.50 -13.67 5.08
C THR A 466 7.61 -14.71 4.39
N VAL A 467 7.86 -15.00 3.11
CA VAL A 467 7.07 -15.95 2.31
C VAL A 467 7.24 -17.39 2.81
N THR A 468 6.17 -18.17 2.72
CA THR A 468 6.17 -19.55 3.22
C THR A 468 5.18 -20.44 2.47
N VAL A 469 5.45 -21.75 2.43
CA VAL A 469 4.53 -22.80 1.94
C VAL A 469 3.28 -23.04 2.81
N GLY A 470 3.08 -22.18 3.82
CA GLY A 470 1.90 -22.32 4.67
C GLY A 470 1.74 -23.54 5.57
N THR A 471 0.55 -23.64 6.15
CA THR A 471 0.11 -24.69 7.07
C THR A 471 -0.67 -25.75 6.30
N GLY A 472 -0.02 -26.88 6.03
CA GLY A 472 -0.67 -27.99 5.31
C GLY A 472 0.29 -28.61 4.32
N SER A 473 1.17 -27.78 3.75
CA SER A 473 2.19 -28.19 2.81
C SER A 473 3.21 -29.12 3.46
N MET A 474 3.65 -30.09 2.67
CA MET A 474 4.83 -30.92 2.96
C MET A 474 6.06 -30.48 2.14
N ALA A 475 5.94 -29.45 1.31
CA ALA A 475 7.03 -28.89 0.53
C ALA A 475 8.07 -28.24 1.46
N SER A 476 9.29 -28.08 0.92
CA SER A 476 10.34 -27.33 1.61
C SER A 476 10.20 -25.87 1.26
N ASN A 477 10.39 -24.96 2.23
CA ASN A 477 10.26 -23.52 2.03
C ASN A 477 11.29 -22.96 1.04
N GLN A 478 10.95 -22.97 -0.25
CA GLN A 478 11.88 -22.69 -1.34
C GLN A 478 11.16 -21.97 -2.49
N ASN A 479 11.87 -21.03 -3.12
CA ASN A 479 11.42 -20.30 -4.30
C ASN A 479 12.56 -20.23 -5.34
N LEU A 480 12.46 -19.35 -6.34
CA LEU A 480 13.48 -19.18 -7.39
C LEU A 480 14.65 -18.26 -7.00
N GLY A 481 14.55 -17.63 -5.84
CA GLY A 481 15.60 -16.83 -5.22
C GLY A 481 15.74 -15.42 -5.78
N ASN A 482 16.56 -14.64 -5.08
CA ASN A 482 16.55 -13.17 -5.13
C ASN A 482 17.37 -12.57 -6.29
N THR A 483 17.62 -13.35 -7.35
CA THR A 483 18.29 -12.82 -8.56
C THR A 483 17.22 -12.45 -9.58
N VAL A 484 16.74 -11.23 -9.43
CA VAL A 484 15.54 -10.72 -10.11
C VAL A 484 15.85 -9.65 -11.16
N ASP A 485 14.88 -9.38 -12.02
CA ASP A 485 14.92 -8.24 -12.93
C ASP A 485 14.49 -6.92 -12.26
N ALA A 486 14.34 -5.84 -13.04
CA ALA A 486 14.01 -4.52 -12.49
C ALA A 486 12.58 -4.41 -11.93
N ASN A 487 11.74 -5.40 -12.16
CA ASN A 487 10.36 -5.48 -11.66
C ASN A 487 10.19 -6.57 -10.60
N GLY A 488 11.27 -7.08 -9.99
CA GLY A 488 11.21 -8.09 -8.93
C GLY A 488 10.98 -9.53 -9.40
N VAL A 489 10.86 -9.78 -10.70
CA VAL A 489 10.63 -11.15 -11.21
C VAL A 489 11.92 -11.98 -11.26
N PRO A 490 11.95 -13.25 -10.82
CA PRO A 490 13.11 -14.13 -10.95
C PRO A 490 13.64 -14.21 -12.38
N THR A 491 14.92 -13.92 -12.57
CA THR A 491 15.54 -13.96 -13.91
C THR A 491 15.50 -15.36 -14.54
N VAL A 492 15.44 -16.41 -13.72
CA VAL A 492 15.29 -17.80 -14.16
C VAL A 492 13.89 -18.10 -14.73
N ALA A 493 12.86 -17.37 -14.28
CA ALA A 493 11.51 -17.43 -14.85
C ALA A 493 11.37 -16.62 -16.15
N ASN A 494 12.39 -15.84 -16.53
CA ASN A 494 12.46 -15.11 -17.80
C ASN A 494 11.23 -14.21 -18.08
N GLY A 495 10.87 -13.38 -17.12
CA GLY A 495 9.72 -12.47 -17.19
C GLY A 495 8.40 -13.06 -16.67
N GLY A 496 8.48 -14.19 -15.97
CA GLY A 496 7.38 -14.84 -15.27
C GLY A 496 6.86 -16.09 -15.99
N GLN A 497 6.10 -16.89 -15.25
CA GLN A 497 5.42 -18.10 -15.71
C GLN A 497 3.90 -17.97 -15.56
N SER A 498 3.18 -18.78 -16.33
CA SER A 498 1.73 -18.95 -16.14
C SER A 498 1.45 -19.87 -14.96
N ILE A 499 0.25 -19.79 -14.37
CA ILE A 499 -0.22 -20.61 -13.23
C ILE A 499 0.10 -22.11 -13.37
N GLY A 500 -0.08 -22.70 -14.56
CA GLY A 500 0.20 -24.13 -14.73
C GLY A 500 -0.70 -25.00 -13.84
N THR A 501 -0.12 -25.77 -12.92
CA THR A 501 -0.86 -26.62 -11.96
C THR A 501 -0.82 -26.15 -10.51
N SER A 502 -0.17 -25.05 -10.18
CA SER A 502 0.07 -24.58 -8.79
C SER A 502 -1.20 -24.35 -7.95
N GLN A 503 -2.35 -24.17 -8.61
CA GLN A 503 -3.63 -23.95 -7.95
C GLN A 503 -4.57 -25.16 -8.06
N ASN A 504 -4.05 -26.38 -8.27
CA ASN A 504 -4.82 -27.59 -8.49
C ASN A 504 -4.26 -28.81 -7.72
N PRO A 505 -4.80 -29.09 -6.52
CA PRO A 505 -4.21 -30.09 -5.61
C PRO A 505 -4.37 -31.54 -6.10
N GLY A 506 -5.06 -31.74 -7.23
CA GLY A 506 -5.21 -33.04 -7.88
C GLY A 506 -4.12 -33.35 -8.91
N VAL A 507 -3.27 -32.39 -9.27
CA VAL A 507 -2.30 -32.53 -10.36
C VAL A 507 -0.98 -31.84 -10.02
N LYS A 508 0.07 -32.64 -9.88
CA LYS A 508 1.45 -32.15 -9.72
C LYS A 508 2.18 -32.00 -11.03
N ALA A 509 3.10 -31.07 -11.12
CA ALA A 509 4.12 -31.08 -12.16
C ALA A 509 5.01 -32.35 -12.15
N VAL A 510 5.55 -32.70 -13.31
CA VAL A 510 6.47 -33.84 -13.46
C VAL A 510 7.74 -33.62 -12.63
N ALA A 511 8.18 -32.38 -12.46
CA ALA A 511 9.34 -32.02 -11.63
C ALA A 511 9.16 -32.45 -10.16
N CYS A 512 7.91 -32.45 -9.66
CA CYS A 512 7.56 -32.90 -8.32
C CYS A 512 7.26 -34.39 -8.22
N SER A 513 7.20 -35.08 -9.36
CA SER A 513 6.83 -36.50 -9.42
C SER A 513 8.00 -37.44 -9.12
N PHE A 514 8.86 -37.18 -8.12
CA PHE A 514 9.96 -38.11 -7.76
C PHE A 514 10.37 -38.08 -6.25
N CYS A 515 9.92 -39.10 -5.52
CA CYS A 515 10.56 -39.79 -4.37
C CYS A 515 11.56 -39.06 -3.44
N TYR A 516 11.18 -38.98 -2.17
CA TYR A 516 11.92 -38.35 -1.05
C TYR A 516 13.07 -39.17 -0.44
N LYS A 517 13.96 -39.77 -1.24
CA LYS A 517 15.33 -40.01 -0.78
C LYS A 517 16.31 -40.06 -1.97
N PRO A 518 17.40 -39.27 -1.95
CA PRO A 518 18.46 -39.42 -2.93
C PRO A 518 18.97 -40.87 -2.92
N ALA A 519 19.21 -41.44 -4.10
CA ALA A 519 19.93 -42.70 -4.20
C ALA A 519 21.25 -42.57 -3.42
N THR A 520 21.62 -43.58 -2.62
CA THR A 520 22.96 -43.63 -2.02
C THR A 520 24.01 -43.66 -3.13
N THR A 521 24.66 -42.52 -3.38
CA THR A 521 25.73 -42.35 -4.39
C THR A 521 27.11 -42.78 -3.88
N ALA A 522 27.20 -43.20 -2.61
CA ALA A 522 28.40 -43.70 -1.97
C ALA A 522 28.15 -45.09 -1.35
N GLY A 523 29.09 -46.02 -1.57
CA GLY A 523 29.05 -47.39 -1.06
C GLY A 523 29.03 -48.45 -2.17
N SER A 524 29.19 -49.72 -1.80
CA SER A 524 29.09 -50.84 -2.73
C SER A 524 27.63 -51.10 -3.10
N SER A 525 27.28 -50.77 -4.34
CA SER A 525 25.98 -51.09 -4.93
C SER A 525 25.85 -52.62 -5.14
N LEU A 526 25.11 -53.30 -4.26
CA LEU A 526 24.87 -54.74 -4.37
C LEU A 526 23.67 -55.02 -5.29
N PRO A 527 23.78 -55.98 -6.24
CA PRO A 527 22.66 -56.34 -7.09
C PRO A 527 21.52 -56.98 -6.29
N THR A 528 20.29 -56.62 -6.61
CA THR A 528 19.10 -57.28 -6.09
C THR A 528 18.95 -58.64 -6.77
N ASN A 529 19.35 -59.69 -6.06
CA ASN A 529 19.43 -61.05 -6.62
C ASN A 529 18.11 -61.84 -6.54
N TYR A 530 17.10 -61.29 -5.89
CA TYR A 530 15.80 -61.95 -5.72
C TYR A 530 14.66 -61.04 -6.17
N GLY A 531 13.70 -61.59 -6.90
CA GLY A 531 12.52 -60.85 -7.31
C GLY A 531 11.44 -61.70 -7.97
N ILE A 532 10.22 -61.19 -7.94
CA ILE A 532 9.03 -61.76 -8.59
C ILE A 532 8.52 -60.81 -9.67
N THR A 533 8.46 -61.28 -10.92
CA THR A 533 8.00 -60.49 -12.07
C THR A 533 6.75 -61.12 -12.69
N ALA A 534 5.68 -60.34 -12.82
CA ALA A 534 4.53 -60.69 -13.64
C ALA A 534 4.72 -60.34 -15.13
N LEU A 535 5.89 -59.80 -15.50
CA LEU A 535 6.25 -59.36 -16.85
C LEU A 535 7.22 -60.32 -17.56
N GLY A 536 7.60 -61.43 -16.91
CA GLY A 536 8.43 -62.48 -17.51
C GLY A 536 9.89 -62.06 -17.78
N ARG A 537 10.43 -61.12 -16.98
CA ARG A 537 11.77 -60.55 -17.20
C ARG A 537 12.91 -61.21 -16.39
N ALA A 538 12.64 -62.29 -15.67
CA ALA A 538 13.63 -62.90 -14.79
C ALA A 538 14.80 -63.54 -15.56
N GLY A 539 16.03 -63.08 -15.30
CA GLY A 539 17.28 -63.72 -15.73
C GLY A 539 18.00 -63.08 -16.93
N LEU A 540 18.99 -63.81 -17.45
CA LEU A 540 19.96 -63.39 -18.48
C LEU A 540 19.38 -63.26 -19.91
N GLY A 541 18.07 -63.47 -20.09
CA GLY A 541 17.34 -63.07 -21.29
C GLY A 541 16.24 -62.09 -20.89
N ASN A 542 16.21 -60.91 -21.51
CA ASN A 542 15.34 -59.76 -21.18
C ASN A 542 15.80 -58.86 -20.01
N GLY A 543 17.01 -58.29 -20.13
CA GLY A 543 17.35 -57.06 -19.38
C GLY A 543 17.93 -57.24 -17.98
N ASN A 544 18.35 -58.46 -17.62
CA ASN A 544 19.06 -58.77 -16.37
C ASN A 544 18.25 -58.44 -15.10
N TRP A 545 16.93 -58.51 -15.17
CA TRP A 545 16.06 -58.29 -14.02
C TRP A 545 16.05 -59.53 -13.11
N PRO A 546 16.09 -59.39 -11.75
CA PRO A 546 16.03 -58.15 -10.97
C PRO A 546 17.39 -57.48 -10.73
N MET A 547 18.51 -58.10 -11.12
CA MET A 547 19.89 -57.62 -10.85
C MET A 547 20.25 -56.29 -11.53
N VAL A 548 19.42 -55.79 -12.45
CA VAL A 548 19.48 -54.42 -12.99
C VAL A 548 18.98 -53.37 -11.98
N ARG A 549 18.39 -53.80 -10.86
CA ARG A 549 18.10 -52.99 -9.67
C ARG A 549 19.12 -53.35 -8.60
N ASN A 550 19.64 -52.35 -7.92
CA ASN A 550 20.65 -52.51 -6.89
C ASN A 550 20.15 -51.87 -5.59
N GLY A 551 20.58 -52.40 -4.44
CA GLY A 551 20.27 -51.83 -3.13
C GLY A 551 18.97 -52.34 -2.47
N ALA A 552 18.16 -53.15 -3.17
CA ALA A 552 16.98 -53.79 -2.61
C ALA A 552 17.22 -55.27 -2.24
N TRP A 553 16.59 -55.75 -1.16
CA TRP A 553 16.58 -57.16 -0.76
C TRP A 553 15.67 -58.03 -1.65
N THR A 554 14.64 -57.42 -2.25
CA THR A 554 13.66 -58.09 -3.13
C THR A 554 13.10 -57.07 -4.12
N ALA A 555 12.94 -57.46 -5.39
CA ALA A 555 12.22 -56.66 -6.39
C ALA A 555 10.89 -57.32 -6.78
N LEU A 556 9.79 -56.57 -6.80
CA LEU A 556 8.49 -57.04 -7.27
C LEU A 556 8.04 -56.15 -8.44
N GLU A 557 7.54 -56.75 -9.53
CA GLU A 557 7.02 -55.95 -10.65
C GLU A 557 5.79 -56.56 -11.34
N ALA A 558 4.85 -55.69 -11.72
CA ALA A 558 3.69 -56.01 -12.54
C ALA A 558 3.14 -54.75 -13.22
N LYS A 559 2.43 -54.90 -14.35
CA LYS A 559 1.68 -53.79 -14.98
C LYS A 559 0.26 -53.65 -14.45
N THR A 560 -0.37 -54.76 -14.10
CA THR A 560 -1.82 -54.81 -13.78
C THR A 560 -2.17 -55.79 -12.66
N LYS A 561 -1.16 -56.38 -11.99
CA LYS A 561 -1.37 -57.36 -10.91
C LYS A 561 -1.04 -56.70 -9.58
N GLY A 562 -1.95 -56.82 -8.61
CA GLY A 562 -1.71 -56.38 -7.24
C GLY A 562 -0.84 -57.37 -6.47
N PHE A 563 -0.09 -56.85 -5.49
CA PHE A 563 0.60 -57.67 -4.50
C PHE A 563 -0.36 -57.92 -3.33
N VAL A 564 -0.73 -59.19 -3.11
CA VAL A 564 -1.66 -59.58 -2.05
C VAL A 564 -0.87 -60.22 -0.92
N ILE A 565 -0.98 -59.63 0.26
CA ILE A 565 -0.38 -60.13 1.50
C ILE A 565 -1.45 -60.39 2.55
N ASN A 566 -1.09 -61.22 3.53
CA ASN A 566 -1.99 -61.53 4.63
C ASN A 566 -2.32 -60.26 5.41
N ARG A 567 -3.62 -59.97 5.53
CA ARG A 567 -4.16 -58.89 6.37
C ARG A 567 -4.45 -59.44 7.75
N ILE A 568 -3.86 -58.86 8.77
CA ILE A 568 -4.05 -59.23 10.17
C ILE A 568 -4.89 -58.15 10.84
N PRO A 569 -6.04 -58.48 11.46
CA PRO A 569 -7.00 -57.49 11.93
C PRO A 569 -6.48 -56.51 13.00
N THR A 570 -5.54 -56.93 13.86
CA THR A 570 -5.06 -56.10 14.99
C THR A 570 -3.54 -56.14 15.12
N THR A 571 -2.95 -55.05 15.61
CA THR A 571 -1.52 -54.96 15.92
C THR A 571 -1.11 -55.98 16.99
N ALA A 572 -2.00 -56.23 17.96
CA ALA A 572 -1.79 -57.27 18.96
C ALA A 572 -1.62 -58.67 18.32
N ALA A 573 -2.42 -58.99 17.30
CA ALA A 573 -2.31 -60.26 16.59
C ALA A 573 -1.04 -60.36 15.74
N VAL A 574 -0.55 -59.25 15.16
CA VAL A 574 0.75 -59.21 14.48
C VAL A 574 1.88 -59.52 15.47
N ASN A 575 1.86 -58.90 16.65
CA ASN A 575 2.87 -59.11 17.68
C ASN A 575 2.82 -60.52 18.32
N ALA A 576 1.68 -61.21 18.20
CA ALA A 576 1.46 -62.56 18.75
C ALA A 576 1.86 -63.71 17.80
N ILE A 577 2.38 -63.40 16.60
CA ILE A 577 2.92 -64.42 15.68
C ILE A 577 4.03 -65.20 16.39
N SER A 578 3.86 -66.53 16.50
CA SER A 578 4.70 -67.38 17.37
C SER A 578 6.12 -67.63 16.84
N ASN A 579 6.34 -67.51 15.53
CA ASN A 579 7.62 -67.74 14.88
C ASN A 579 7.88 -66.68 13.78
N PRO A 580 8.07 -65.39 14.13
CA PRO A 580 8.43 -64.38 13.15
C PRO A 580 9.83 -64.67 12.59
N VAL A 581 10.04 -64.40 11.31
CA VAL A 581 11.37 -64.47 10.67
C VAL A 581 11.72 -63.11 10.10
N GLU A 582 13.01 -62.81 10.01
CA GLU A 582 13.49 -61.59 9.35
C GLU A 582 12.98 -61.55 7.90
N GLY A 583 12.41 -60.41 7.50
CA GLY A 583 11.77 -60.21 6.20
C GLY A 583 10.33 -60.71 6.10
N MET A 584 9.73 -61.28 7.16
CA MET A 584 8.30 -61.63 7.15
C MET A 584 7.45 -60.37 6.97
N MET A 585 6.45 -60.42 6.07
CA MET A 585 5.59 -59.29 5.72
C MET A 585 4.12 -59.59 6.00
N VAL A 586 3.40 -58.63 6.59
CA VAL A 586 1.95 -58.67 6.83
C VAL A 586 1.36 -57.27 6.64
N TYR A 587 0.06 -57.17 6.36
CA TYR A 587 -0.65 -55.89 6.45
C TYR A 587 -1.36 -55.82 7.79
N ASP A 588 -1.00 -54.85 8.62
CA ASP A 588 -1.67 -54.58 9.89
C ASP A 588 -2.87 -53.68 9.64
N ALA A 589 -4.08 -54.22 9.78
CA ALA A 589 -5.30 -53.49 9.47
C ALA A 589 -5.67 -52.44 10.52
N GLU A 590 -5.17 -52.55 11.76
CA GLU A 590 -5.41 -51.58 12.82
C GLU A 590 -4.42 -50.41 12.74
N ALA A 591 -3.16 -50.68 12.41
CA ALA A 591 -2.15 -49.65 12.20
C ALA A 591 -2.12 -49.08 10.78
N ASP A 592 -3.00 -49.58 9.90
CA ASP A 592 -3.11 -49.24 8.47
C ASP A 592 -1.77 -49.18 7.73
N CYS A 593 -0.94 -50.21 7.89
CA CYS A 593 0.41 -50.22 7.34
C CYS A 593 0.89 -51.61 6.91
N LEU A 594 1.77 -51.65 5.90
CA LEU A 594 2.61 -52.82 5.64
C LEU A 594 3.61 -52.96 6.79
N LYS A 595 3.64 -54.09 7.48
CA LYS A 595 4.67 -54.40 8.50
C LYS A 595 5.66 -55.42 7.97
N ILE A 596 6.95 -55.13 8.15
CA ILE A 596 8.05 -56.07 7.91
C ILE A 596 8.76 -56.34 9.24
N ASN A 597 9.05 -57.61 9.51
CA ASN A 597 9.84 -57.98 10.68
C ASN A 597 11.33 -57.86 10.38
N THR A 598 12.04 -56.95 11.05
CA THR A 598 13.43 -56.61 10.70
C THR A 598 14.49 -57.38 11.47
N ASN A 599 14.11 -58.25 12.41
CA ASN A 599 15.09 -58.96 13.25
C ASN A 599 14.66 -60.37 13.69
N GLY A 600 13.54 -60.89 13.17
CA GLY A 600 13.04 -62.23 13.49
C GLY A 600 12.49 -62.38 14.93
N THR A 601 12.13 -61.29 15.59
CA THR A 601 11.57 -61.32 16.95
C THR A 601 10.21 -60.62 17.03
N SER A 602 9.44 -60.84 18.09
CA SER A 602 8.12 -60.19 18.26
C SER A 602 8.19 -58.65 18.32
N THR A 603 9.35 -58.07 18.65
CA THR A 603 9.58 -56.61 18.65
C THR A 603 10.14 -56.08 17.31
N GLY A 604 10.40 -56.98 16.36
CA GLY A 604 10.97 -56.69 15.05
C GLY A 604 10.00 -56.06 14.05
N TRP A 605 8.70 -56.04 14.33
CA TRP A 605 7.71 -55.50 13.42
C TRP A 605 7.82 -53.98 13.30
N LYS A 606 8.13 -53.49 12.10
CA LYS A 606 8.17 -52.06 11.76
C LYS A 606 7.12 -51.76 10.71
N CYS A 607 6.39 -50.65 10.87
CA CYS A 607 5.53 -50.14 9.81
C CYS A 607 6.40 -49.54 8.70
N PHE A 608 6.06 -49.91 7.47
CA PHE A 608 6.54 -49.32 6.22
C PHE A 608 5.34 -48.59 5.61
N ASN A 609 5.00 -47.47 6.24
CA ASN A 609 3.96 -46.53 5.80
C ASN A 609 4.54 -45.35 5.00
N THR A 610 5.86 -45.27 4.87
CA THR A 610 6.56 -44.28 4.07
C THR A 610 7.22 -44.96 2.88
N GLN A 611 6.78 -44.63 1.67
CA GLN A 611 7.32 -45.21 0.44
C GLN A 611 8.74 -44.66 0.17
N THR A 612 9.71 -45.55 -0.04
CA THR A 612 11.07 -45.19 -0.47
C THR A 612 11.30 -45.65 -1.91
N CYS A 613 12.16 -44.96 -2.66
CA CYS A 613 12.36 -45.25 -4.09
C CYS A 613 13.10 -46.58 -4.36
N PRO A 614 12.92 -47.19 -5.55
CA PRO A 614 13.61 -48.42 -5.98
C PRO A 614 15.13 -48.31 -6.11
#